data_AF-A0AAD7CQC6-F1
#
_entry.id   AF-A0AAD7CQC6-F1
#
_cell.length_a   1.000
_cell.length_b   1.000
_cell.length_c   1.000
_cell.angle_alpha   90.00
_cell.angle_beta   90.00
_cell.angle_gamma   90.00
#
_symmetry.space_group_name_H-M   'P 1'
#
loop_
_entity.id
_entity.type
_entity.pdbx_description
1 polymer ?
#
loop_
_entity_poly.entity_id
_entity_poly.type
_entity_poly.pdbx_seq_one_letter_code
_entity_poly.pdbx_strand_id
1 'polypeptide(L)'
;IFGHLAPLDILNMARATKDLRRVLMHRSAVSIWKASLRQISGLPECPHDMSEPAWANLAFSAHCHNCFAHRVQKVDWLLRIRLCGQCIKTSDV
;
A
#
# COMPACT_ATOMS: atom_id res chain seq x y z
N ILE A 1 17.52 8.09 4.11
CA ILE A 1 17.62 7.63 2.70
C ILE A 1 16.28 7.11 2.19
N PHE A 2 15.79 5.91 2.56
CA PHE A 2 14.53 5.36 2.02
C PHE A 2 13.29 6.23 2.26
N GLY A 3 13.27 7.03 3.33
CA GLY A 3 12.15 7.92 3.63
C GLY A 3 11.90 9.02 2.59
N HIS A 4 12.80 9.23 1.62
CA HIS A 4 12.65 10.19 0.52
C HIS A 4 12.17 9.54 -0.79
N LEU A 5 11.99 8.22 -0.82
CA LEU A 5 11.48 7.52 -1.99
C LEU A 5 9.96 7.60 -2.02
N ALA A 6 9.38 7.45 -3.22
CA ALA A 6 7.92 7.33 -3.34
C ALA A 6 7.46 6.02 -2.66
N PRO A 7 6.25 6.00 -2.05
CA PRO A 7 5.78 4.82 -1.32
C PRO A 7 5.75 3.54 -2.18
N LEU A 8 5.45 3.69 -3.48
CA LEU A 8 5.45 2.60 -4.44
C LEU A 8 6.84 2.00 -4.67
N ASP A 9 7.88 2.84 -4.68
CA ASP A 9 9.26 2.38 -4.86
C ASP A 9 9.71 1.57 -3.65
N ILE A 10 9.38 2.03 -2.44
CA ILE A 10 9.67 1.29 -1.20
C ILE A 10 8.95 -0.07 -1.21
N LEU A 11 7.69 -0.13 -1.65
CA LEU A 11 6.95 -1.39 -1.83
C LEU A 11 7.64 -2.32 -2.82
N ASN A 12 8.06 -1.79 -3.98
CA ASN A 12 8.72 -2.58 -5.01
C ASN A 12 10.06 -3.13 -4.51
N MET A 13 10.84 -2.32 -3.78
CA MET A 13 12.07 -2.76 -3.13
C MET A 13 11.84 -3.88 -2.11
N ALA A 14 10.80 -3.74 -1.28
CA ALA A 14 10.41 -4.76 -0.30
C ALA A 14 9.87 -6.04 -0.96
N ARG A 15 9.44 -6.00 -2.22
CA ARG A 15 9.02 -7.17 -3.01
C ARG A 15 10.18 -7.82 -3.75
N ALA A 16 11.16 -7.02 -4.19
CA ALA A 16 12.26 -7.48 -5.04
C ALA A 16 13.28 -8.36 -4.30
N THR A 17 13.57 -8.09 -3.02
CA THR A 17 14.59 -8.86 -2.27
C THR A 17 14.12 -9.25 -0.87
N LYS A 18 14.55 -10.43 -0.40
CA LYS A 18 14.20 -10.94 0.93
C LYS A 18 14.78 -10.10 2.07
N ASP A 19 15.98 -9.55 1.90
CA ASP A 19 16.64 -8.74 2.92
C ASP A 19 15.99 -7.36 3.06
N LEU A 20 15.70 -6.68 1.94
CA LEU A 20 14.95 -5.43 2.00
C LEU A 20 13.54 -5.65 2.53
N ARG A 21 12.88 -6.76 2.17
CA ARG A 21 11.60 -7.14 2.78
C ARG A 21 11.70 -7.22 4.30
N ARG A 22 12.72 -7.92 4.81
CA ARG A 22 12.94 -8.10 6.26
C ARG A 22 13.12 -6.77 6.98
N VAL A 23 13.83 -5.82 6.38
CA VAL A 23 14.08 -4.50 6.96
C VAL A 23 12.86 -3.59 6.84
N LEU A 24 12.30 -3.45 5.62
CA LEU A 24 11.25 -2.48 5.31
C LEU A 24 9.89 -2.86 5.89
N MET A 25 9.61 -4.15 6.11
CA MET A 25 8.36 -4.60 6.72
C MET A 25 8.43 -4.73 8.25
N HIS A 26 9.59 -4.45 8.86
CA HIS A 26 9.74 -4.48 10.30
C HIS A 26 9.25 -3.17 10.95
N ARG A 27 8.73 -3.27 12.19
CA ARG A 27 8.21 -2.11 12.96
C ARG A 27 9.22 -0.95 13.11
N SER A 28 10.52 -1.24 13.09
CA SER A 28 11.57 -0.21 13.17
C SER A 28 11.61 0.69 11.94
N ALA A 29 11.04 0.27 10.81
CA ALA A 29 10.98 1.06 9.58
C ALA A 29 9.74 1.97 9.49
N VAL A 30 8.87 2.02 10.50
CA VAL A 30 7.65 2.87 10.50
C VAL A 30 7.96 4.32 10.16
N SER A 31 9.06 4.88 10.69
CA SER A 31 9.46 6.27 10.41
C SER A 31 9.80 6.50 8.94
N ILE A 32 10.34 5.49 8.24
CA ILE A 32 10.64 5.53 6.80
C ILE A 32 9.34 5.64 6.01
N TRP A 33 8.34 4.80 6.32
CA TRP A 33 7.05 4.82 5.65
C TRP A 33 6.28 6.12 5.92
N LYS A 34 6.23 6.57 7.18
CA LYS A 34 5.62 7.87 7.53
C LYS A 34 6.28 9.02 6.77
N ALA A 35 7.61 9.04 6.66
CA ALA A 35 8.32 10.06 5.91
C ALA A 35 7.96 10.04 4.42
N SER A 36 7.92 8.85 3.82
CA SER A 36 7.55 8.66 2.40
C SER A 36 6.10 9.09 2.12
N LEU A 37 5.15 8.66 2.96
CA LEU A 37 3.73 8.98 2.78
C LEU A 37 3.42 10.47 2.97
N ARG A 38 4.08 11.15 3.91
CA ARG A 38 3.89 12.59 4.15
C ARG A 38 4.28 13.49 2.97
N GLN A 39 5.05 12.98 2.01
CA GLN A 39 5.41 13.74 0.80
C GLN A 39 4.27 13.79 -0.23
N ILE A 40 3.24 12.96 -0.07
CA ILE A 40 2.14 12.87 -1.03
C ILE A 40 1.02 13.84 -0.63
N SER A 41 0.89 14.92 -1.38
CA SER A 41 -0.19 15.89 -1.19
C SER A 41 -1.55 15.26 -1.47
N GLY A 42 -2.52 15.52 -0.58
CA GLY A 42 -3.90 15.02 -0.72
C GLY A 42 -4.12 13.56 -0.36
N LEU A 43 -3.09 12.84 0.10
CA LEU A 43 -3.27 11.49 0.65
C LEU A 43 -3.89 11.57 2.05
N PRO A 44 -4.97 10.82 2.35
CA PRO A 44 -5.50 10.77 3.71
C PRO A 44 -4.48 10.16 4.69
N GLU A 45 -4.57 10.54 5.96
CA GLU A 45 -3.72 9.98 6.99
C GLU A 45 -3.94 8.46 7.13
N CYS A 46 -2.86 7.73 7.38
CA CYS A 46 -2.94 6.30 7.64
C CYS A 46 -3.79 6.06 8.91
N PRO A 47 -4.85 5.23 8.83
CA PRO A 47 -5.63 4.87 10.01
C PRO A 47 -4.79 4.19 11.10
N HIS A 48 -5.16 4.37 12.37
CA HIS A 48 -4.42 3.85 13.53
C HIS A 48 -4.39 2.31 13.62
N ASP A 49 -5.40 1.67 13.05
CA ASP A 49 -5.57 0.22 12.98
C ASP A 49 -4.95 -0.40 11.71
N MET A 50 -4.21 0.39 10.93
CA MET A 50 -3.54 -0.04 9.71
C MET A 50 -2.06 0.32 9.75
N SER A 51 -1.21 -0.56 9.21
CA SER A 51 0.21 -0.27 9.08
C SER A 51 0.48 0.61 7.87
N GLU A 52 1.50 1.46 7.94
CA GLU A 52 1.89 2.34 6.85
C GLU A 52 2.27 1.60 5.54
N PRO A 53 2.94 0.43 5.57
CA PRO A 53 3.16 -0.37 4.36
C PRO A 53 1.85 -0.86 3.73
N ALA A 54 0.86 -1.23 4.56
CA ALA A 54 -0.45 -1.67 4.06
C ALA A 54 -1.24 -0.50 3.47
N TRP A 55 -1.16 0.68 4.09
CA TRP A 55 -1.73 1.92 3.56
C TRP A 55 -1.08 2.34 2.24
N ALA A 56 0.25 2.28 2.15
CA ALA A 56 0.97 2.50 0.91
C ALA A 56 0.54 1.50 -0.18
N ASN A 57 0.35 0.23 0.17
CA ASN A 57 -0.10 -0.78 -0.78
C ASN A 57 -1.50 -0.46 -1.34
N LEU A 58 -2.43 -0.09 -0.46
CA LEU A 58 -3.79 0.32 -0.85
C LEU A 58 -3.76 1.54 -1.79
N ALA A 59 -3.01 2.57 -1.42
CA ALA A 59 -2.97 3.84 -2.12
C ALA A 59 -2.27 3.75 -3.48
N PHE A 60 -1.12 3.07 -3.55
CA PHE A 60 -0.22 3.18 -4.71
C PHE A 60 -0.05 1.90 -5.54
N SER A 61 -0.43 0.72 -5.02
CA SER A 61 -0.29 -0.53 -5.78
C SER A 61 -1.59 -0.88 -6.50
N ALA A 62 -1.64 -0.64 -7.82
CA ALA A 62 -2.82 -0.83 -8.66
C ALA A 62 -3.11 -2.31 -9.00
N HIS A 63 -3.45 -3.10 -7.98
CA HIS A 63 -3.85 -4.51 -8.12
C HIS A 63 -5.11 -4.83 -7.31
N CYS A 64 -5.86 -5.84 -7.73
CA CYS A 64 -6.95 -6.40 -6.93
C CYS A 64 -6.37 -7.08 -5.68
N HIS A 65 -6.88 -6.74 -4.50
CA HIS A 65 -6.46 -7.37 -3.24
C HIS A 65 -6.95 -8.81 -3.09
N ASN A 66 -7.92 -9.25 -3.90
CA ASN A 66 -8.43 -10.61 -3.88
C ASN A 66 -7.75 -11.50 -4.94
N CYS A 67 -7.80 -11.12 -6.22
CA CYS A 67 -7.30 -11.94 -7.33
C CYS A 67 -5.97 -11.46 -7.94
N PHE A 68 -5.35 -10.40 -7.40
CA PHE A 68 -4.09 -9.81 -7.88
C PHE A 68 -4.12 -9.26 -9.32
N ALA A 69 -5.28 -9.21 -9.98
CA ALA A 69 -5.42 -8.59 -11.29
C ALA A 69 -4.89 -7.15 -11.29
N HIS A 70 -4.08 -6.81 -12.29
CA HIS A 70 -3.45 -5.50 -12.41
C HIS A 70 -4.42 -4.42 -12.93
N ARG A 71 -3.97 -3.16 -12.88
CA ARG A 71 -4.66 -1.98 -13.44
C ARG A 71 -6.01 -1.67 -12.78
N VAL A 72 -6.24 -2.17 -11.56
CA VAL A 72 -7.39 -1.74 -10.76
C VAL A 72 -7.06 -0.37 -10.18
N GLN A 73 -7.71 0.70 -10.65
CA GLN A 73 -7.38 2.07 -10.24
C GLN A 73 -8.22 2.58 -9.07
N LYS A 74 -9.47 2.15 -8.98
CA LYS A 74 -10.41 2.63 -7.96
C LYS A 74 -10.08 2.02 -6.60
N VAL A 75 -9.78 2.88 -5.64
CA VAL A 75 -9.66 2.54 -4.22
C VAL A 75 -10.98 2.83 -3.55
N ASP A 76 -11.47 1.89 -2.75
CA ASP A 76 -12.49 2.18 -1.75
C ASP A 76 -11.80 2.57 -0.44
N TRP A 77 -11.80 3.86 -0.14
CA TRP A 77 -11.13 4.38 1.05
C TRP A 77 -11.88 4.09 2.35
N LEU A 78 -13.21 3.91 2.28
CA LEU A 78 -14.04 3.59 3.44
C LEU A 78 -13.81 2.14 3.87
N LEU A 79 -13.86 1.21 2.90
CA LEU A 79 -13.63 -0.21 3.11
C LEU A 79 -12.14 -0.60 3.11
N ARG A 80 -11.27 0.34 2.76
CA ARG A 80 -9.81 0.18 2.68
C ARG A 80 -9.39 -1.00 1.80
N ILE A 81 -10.09 -1.16 0.67
CA ILE A 81 -9.88 -2.26 -0.26
C ILE A 81 -9.81 -1.76 -1.71
N ARG A 82 -9.11 -2.53 -2.54
CA ARG A 82 -9.05 -2.33 -3.99
C ARG A 82 -9.44 -3.63 -4.67
N LEU A 83 -10.61 -3.66 -5.31
CA LEU A 83 -11.14 -4.85 -5.99
C LEU A 83 -11.37 -4.57 -7.47
N CYS A 84 -11.08 -5.55 -8.32
CA CYS A 84 -11.48 -5.47 -9.72
C CYS A 84 -13.00 -5.64 -9.87
N GLY A 85 -13.57 -5.19 -10.98
CA GLY A 85 -15.01 -5.28 -11.22
C GLY A 85 -15.57 -6.71 -11.15
N GLN A 86 -14.76 -7.73 -11.43
CA GLN A 86 -15.16 -9.13 -11.27
C GLN A 86 -15.29 -9.49 -9.78
N CYS A 87 -14.29 -9.17 -8.95
CA CYS A 87 -14.34 -9.47 -7.52
C CYS A 87 -15.44 -8.69 -6.81
N ILE A 88 -15.72 -7.45 -7.20
CA ILE A 88 -16.84 -6.68 -6.62
C ILE A 88 -18.16 -7.43 -6.80
N LYS A 89 -18.43 -7.95 -8.01
CA LYS A 89 -19.66 -8.70 -8.32
C LYS A 89 -19.72 -10.06 -7.61
N THR A 90 -18.58 -10.66 -7.27
CA THR A 90 -18.54 -11.93 -6.54
C THR A 90 -18.68 -11.72 -5.03
N SER A 91 -18.37 -10.51 -4.54
CA SER A 91 -18.49 -10.13 -3.14
C SER A 91 -19.90 -9.66 -2.75
N ASP A 92 -20.95 -10.11 -3.46
CA ASP A 92 -22.33 -9.87 -3.05
C ASP A 92 -22.49 -10.30 -1.58
N VAL A 93 -22.74 -9.30 -0.72
CA VAL A 93 -23.23 -9.44 0.65
C VAL A 93 -24.75 -9.45 0.58
#